data_AF-A0A9P5M6V8-F1
#
_entry.id   AF-A0A9P5M6V8-F1
#
_cell.length_a   1.000
_cell.length_b   1.000
_cell.length_c   1.000
_cell.angle_alpha   90.00
_cell.angle_beta   90.00
_cell.angle_gamma   90.00
#
_symmetry.space_group_name_H-M   'P 1'
#
loop_
_entity.id
_entity.type
_entity.pdbx_description
1 polymer ?
#
loop_
_entity_poly.entity_id
_entity_poly.type
_entity_poly.pdbx_seq_one_letter_code
_entity_poly.pdbx_strand_id
1 'polypeptide(L)'
;MASASSISKAINTMTTTKKTLLHKLAASKVNFYRHSLKPILQAVYALYQIGYLKPGMLLDPVLVNTIAGWYKMSAAELRETVRNEELIRDSEGLTRMDCINLLLQDVTWIWSGKDEENGSDNLSMRRSVLKISAAVKLNSQVIDLLLSSVYADAILRNHDEIHFPGSPQSIPLDDFTEGFPQSFAIMRSTREIAGTLKKAPECLKLVKDLSENYGGYLIPANGKLRISGFPDSVCQFVVVQAPKQSSDASQNPNDEKTGPMVLFHGTSLAYLPSILLNGLEAKSEELYGKVSTLFMAEEPASSYYYVGHRAIDSLWKPDLYSYCGILLACELPQTRNPEWDYETHPDGDVKIGRPQPIHIFGPEDTKFIKVRYVFILPDDVSSDYPLATTLSTMNPLMLKAFKSKIFQKI
;
A
#
# COMPACT_ATOMS: atom_id res chain seq x y z
N MET A 1 -17.08 -16.65 24.41
CA MET A 1 -16.97 -15.35 25.12
C MET A 1 -15.87 -15.44 26.18
N ALA A 2 -14.90 -14.52 26.20
CA ALA A 2 -14.12 -14.33 27.42
C ALA A 2 -15.04 -13.65 28.44
N SER A 3 -15.26 -14.26 29.61
CA SER A 3 -16.12 -13.68 30.64
C SER A 3 -15.56 -12.31 31.08
N ALA A 4 -16.40 -11.38 31.55
CA ALA A 4 -15.94 -10.13 32.16
C ALA A 4 -14.92 -10.36 33.31
N SER A 5 -14.95 -11.54 33.92
CA SER A 5 -13.98 -12.05 34.92
C SER A 5 -12.58 -12.36 34.34
N SER A 6 -12.47 -12.74 33.07
CA SER A 6 -11.20 -13.04 32.41
C SER A 6 -10.43 -11.76 32.05
N ILE A 7 -11.15 -10.71 31.63
CA ILE A 7 -10.57 -9.41 31.32
C ILE A 7 -10.11 -8.73 32.62
N SER A 8 -10.90 -8.79 33.70
CA SER A 8 -10.50 -8.21 35.00
C SER A 8 -9.24 -8.81 35.61
N LYS A 9 -8.92 -10.07 35.30
CA LYS A 9 -7.65 -10.72 35.71
C LYS A 9 -6.44 -10.25 34.89
N ALA A 10 -6.63 -9.78 33.66
CA ALA A 10 -5.58 -9.13 32.86
C ALA A 10 -5.23 -7.73 33.42
N ILE A 11 -6.22 -7.05 34.03
CA ILE A 11 -6.12 -5.67 34.54
C ILE A 11 -5.06 -5.52 35.66
N ASN A 12 -4.87 -6.55 36.49
CA ASN A 12 -3.96 -6.47 37.64
C ASN A 12 -2.47 -6.60 37.28
N THR A 13 -2.09 -6.58 36.01
CA THR A 13 -0.70 -6.83 35.58
C THR A 13 0.24 -5.63 35.71
N MET A 14 -0.27 -4.39 35.81
CA MET A 14 0.57 -3.19 35.98
C MET A 14 1.34 -3.19 37.30
N THR A 15 0.64 -3.47 38.39
CA THR A 15 1.18 -3.53 39.76
C THR A 15 1.90 -4.86 40.05
N THR A 16 1.69 -5.88 39.21
CA THR A 16 2.34 -7.18 39.35
C THR A 16 3.85 -7.09 39.04
N THR A 17 4.69 -7.70 39.88
CA THR A 17 6.14 -7.77 39.65
C THR A 17 6.50 -8.70 38.49
N LYS A 18 7.69 -8.53 37.89
CA LYS A 18 8.20 -9.46 36.85
C LYS A 18 8.24 -10.90 37.36
N LYS A 19 8.68 -11.12 38.62
CA LYS A 19 8.75 -12.45 39.25
C LYS A 19 7.37 -13.11 39.31
N THR A 20 6.35 -12.38 39.73
CA THR A 20 4.97 -12.89 39.81
C THR A 20 4.40 -13.19 38.43
N LEU A 21 4.67 -12.36 37.40
CA LEU A 21 4.26 -12.63 36.02
C LEU A 21 4.88 -13.92 35.48
N LEU A 22 6.17 -14.14 35.71
CA LEU A 22 6.86 -15.37 35.29
C LEU A 22 6.22 -16.62 35.92
N HIS A 23 5.85 -16.55 37.21
CA HIS A 23 5.20 -17.66 37.89
C HIS A 23 3.80 -17.95 37.32
N LYS A 24 2.99 -16.90 37.10
CA LYS A 24 1.67 -17.01 36.49
C LYS A 24 1.74 -17.58 35.07
N LEU A 25 2.68 -17.11 34.26
CA LEU A 25 2.89 -17.61 32.90
C LEU A 25 3.35 -19.08 32.89
N ALA A 26 4.27 -19.47 33.77
CA ALA A 26 4.68 -20.86 33.92
C ALA A 26 3.50 -21.77 34.30
N ALA A 27 2.66 -21.34 35.24
CA ALA A 27 1.47 -22.08 35.65
C ALA A 27 0.44 -22.22 34.50
N SER A 28 0.35 -21.22 33.63
CA SER A 28 -0.56 -21.25 32.47
C SER A 28 -0.12 -22.16 31.31
N LYS A 29 1.11 -22.72 31.34
CA LYS A 29 1.68 -23.57 30.28
C LYS A 29 1.71 -22.91 28.88
N VAL A 30 1.65 -21.58 28.79
CA VAL A 30 1.84 -20.86 27.53
C VAL A 30 3.33 -20.72 27.21
N ASN A 31 3.68 -20.61 25.94
CA ASN A 31 5.05 -20.36 25.52
C ASN A 31 5.43 -18.91 25.82
N PHE A 32 6.57 -18.69 26.49
CA PHE A 32 7.14 -17.37 26.70
C PHE A 32 8.65 -17.46 26.95
N TYR A 33 9.37 -16.38 26.64
CA TYR A 33 10.79 -16.27 26.93
C TYR A 33 11.01 -15.70 28.33
N ARG A 34 11.64 -16.47 29.22
CA ARG A 34 11.82 -16.10 30.63
C ARG A 34 12.62 -14.82 30.85
N HIS A 35 13.52 -14.49 29.93
CA HIS A 35 14.35 -13.29 30.03
C HIS A 35 13.69 -12.05 29.42
N SER A 36 12.50 -12.17 28.81
CA SER A 36 11.77 -11.05 28.24
C SER A 36 11.55 -9.91 29.25
N LEU A 37 11.45 -8.69 28.72
CA LEU A 37 11.15 -7.50 29.50
C LEU A 37 9.73 -7.60 30.10
N LYS A 38 9.50 -6.89 31.22
CA LYS A 38 8.20 -6.90 31.92
C LYS A 38 7.02 -6.60 30.97
N PRO A 39 7.06 -5.59 30.08
CA PRO A 39 5.95 -5.32 29.15
C PRO A 39 5.62 -6.46 28.20
N ILE A 40 6.64 -7.21 27.74
CA ILE A 40 6.43 -8.39 26.89
C ILE A 40 5.72 -9.49 27.69
N LEU A 41 6.14 -9.72 28.94
CA LEU A 41 5.49 -10.71 29.81
C LEU A 41 4.05 -10.29 30.15
N GLN A 42 3.80 -9.00 30.35
CA GLN A 42 2.45 -8.45 30.55
C GLN A 42 1.57 -8.68 29.31
N ALA A 43 2.10 -8.42 28.11
CA ALA A 43 1.40 -8.66 26.85
C ALA A 43 1.05 -10.14 26.66
N VAL A 44 2.01 -11.05 26.84
CA VAL A 44 1.77 -12.50 26.73
C VAL A 44 0.71 -12.96 27.74
N TYR A 45 0.80 -12.48 28.99
CA TYR A 45 -0.18 -12.85 30.01
C TYR A 45 -1.56 -12.28 29.72
N ALA A 46 -1.66 -11.03 29.24
CA ALA A 46 -2.92 -10.42 28.83
C ALA A 46 -3.58 -11.21 27.68
N LEU A 47 -2.81 -11.58 26.66
CA LEU A 47 -3.25 -12.43 25.55
C LEU A 47 -3.76 -13.80 26.03
N TYR A 48 -3.09 -14.41 27.01
CA TYR A 48 -3.57 -15.63 27.66
C TYR A 48 -4.89 -15.41 28.40
N GLN A 49 -5.00 -14.34 29.18
CA GLN A 49 -6.22 -14.03 29.95
C GLN A 49 -7.45 -13.77 29.07
N ILE A 50 -7.27 -13.10 27.93
CA ILE A 50 -8.37 -12.88 26.97
C ILE A 50 -8.68 -14.12 26.10
N GLY A 51 -7.94 -15.22 26.29
CA GLY A 51 -8.15 -16.49 25.59
C GLY A 51 -7.54 -16.54 24.17
N TYR A 52 -6.80 -15.51 23.76
CA TYR A 52 -6.09 -15.50 22.47
C TYR A 52 -4.94 -16.51 22.43
N LEU A 53 -4.16 -16.56 23.53
CA LEU A 53 -3.04 -17.49 23.65
C LEU A 53 -3.45 -18.71 24.49
N LYS A 54 -3.42 -19.92 23.92
CA LYS A 54 -3.65 -21.18 24.63
C LYS A 54 -2.33 -21.93 24.88
N PRO A 55 -2.29 -22.89 25.82
CA PRO A 55 -1.12 -23.74 26.02
C PRO A 55 -0.63 -24.38 24.71
N GLY A 56 0.69 -24.39 24.50
CA GLY A 56 1.32 -24.93 23.29
C GLY A 56 1.26 -24.05 22.03
N MET A 57 0.48 -22.95 22.02
CA MET A 57 0.44 -22.05 20.87
C MET A 57 1.75 -21.26 20.73
N LEU A 58 2.20 -21.08 19.48
CA LEU A 58 3.30 -20.17 19.17
C LEU A 58 2.88 -18.72 19.40
N LEU A 59 3.81 -17.95 19.97
CA LEU A 59 3.67 -16.51 20.15
C LEU A 59 3.72 -15.81 18.79
N ASP A 60 2.85 -14.82 18.62
CA ASP A 60 2.91 -13.89 17.50
C ASP A 60 3.75 -12.68 17.90
N PRO A 61 5.00 -12.57 17.40
CA PRO A 61 5.93 -11.53 17.88
C PRO A 61 5.41 -10.12 17.61
N VAL A 62 4.70 -9.92 16.49
CA VAL A 62 4.15 -8.61 16.11
C VAL A 62 3.09 -8.19 17.12
N LEU A 63 2.07 -9.02 17.33
CA LEU A 63 0.99 -8.72 18.27
C LEU A 63 1.50 -8.56 19.71
N VAL A 64 2.43 -9.42 20.15
CA VAL A 64 3.04 -9.33 21.48
C VAL A 64 3.79 -8.01 21.63
N ASN A 65 4.54 -7.58 20.62
CA ASN A 65 5.27 -6.31 20.67
C ASN A 65 4.34 -5.10 20.64
N THR A 66 3.26 -5.14 19.85
CA THR A 66 2.23 -4.08 19.83
C THR A 66 1.61 -3.89 21.21
N ILE A 67 1.13 -4.97 21.82
CA ILE A 67 0.52 -4.92 23.16
C ILE A 67 1.56 -4.51 24.20
N ALA A 68 2.79 -5.03 24.11
CA ALA A 68 3.88 -4.60 25.00
C ALA A 68 4.19 -3.11 24.87
N GLY A 69 4.01 -2.52 23.68
CA GLY A 69 4.06 -1.09 23.43
C GLY A 69 3.02 -0.33 24.25
N TRP A 70 1.77 -0.79 24.28
CA TRP A 70 0.71 -0.19 25.12
C TRP A 70 1.08 -0.19 26.61
N TYR A 71 1.70 -1.27 27.10
CA TYR A 71 2.22 -1.35 28.48
C TYR A 71 3.43 -0.43 28.75
N LYS A 72 4.03 0.19 27.73
CA LYS A 72 5.09 1.21 27.86
C LYS A 72 4.57 2.63 27.72
N MET A 73 3.50 2.83 26.95
CA MET A 73 2.89 4.15 26.71
C MET A 73 2.37 4.81 27.99
N SER A 74 2.51 6.12 28.06
CA SER A 74 1.88 7.00 29.06
C SER A 74 0.35 6.95 28.95
N ALA A 75 -0.35 7.46 29.97
CA ALA A 75 -1.81 7.54 29.93
C ALA A 75 -2.33 8.46 28.81
N ALA A 76 -1.59 9.51 28.46
CA ALA A 76 -1.95 10.42 27.37
C ALA A 76 -1.85 9.73 26.00
N GLU A 77 -0.73 9.05 25.72
CA GLU A 77 -0.52 8.28 24.48
C GLU A 77 -1.57 7.18 24.31
N LEU A 78 -1.95 6.51 25.40
CA LEU A 78 -3.00 5.48 25.37
C LEU A 78 -4.39 6.05 25.08
N ARG A 79 -4.76 7.20 25.68
CA ARG A 79 -6.03 7.87 25.37
C ARG A 79 -6.10 8.30 23.91
N GLU A 80 -5.01 8.83 23.39
CA GLU A 80 -4.90 9.19 21.98
C GLU A 80 -5.02 7.96 21.07
N THR A 81 -4.38 6.84 21.43
CA THR A 81 -4.51 5.58 20.69
C THR A 81 -5.96 5.07 20.68
N VAL A 82 -6.64 5.10 21.83
CA VAL A 82 -8.06 4.70 21.96
C VAL A 82 -8.99 5.60 21.14
N ARG A 83 -8.70 6.89 21.08
CA ARG A 83 -9.43 7.86 20.26
C ARG A 83 -9.21 7.62 18.77
N ASN A 84 -7.97 7.38 18.35
CA ASN A 84 -7.61 7.10 16.96
C ASN A 84 -8.21 5.80 16.45
N GLU A 85 -8.40 4.80 17.31
CA GLU A 85 -9.13 3.56 16.99
C GLU A 85 -10.66 3.70 17.14
N GLU A 86 -11.17 4.92 17.40
CA GLU A 86 -12.60 5.24 17.58
C GLU A 86 -13.35 4.32 18.56
N LEU A 87 -12.66 3.81 19.58
CA LEU A 87 -13.26 2.86 20.53
C LEU A 87 -14.26 3.53 21.47
N ILE A 88 -14.14 4.85 21.67
CA ILE A 88 -15.06 5.68 22.46
C ILE A 88 -14.98 7.15 21.99
N ARG A 89 -16.08 7.89 22.12
CA ARG A 89 -16.17 9.31 21.72
C ARG A 89 -15.50 10.27 22.69
N ASP A 90 -15.57 9.97 24.00
CA ASP A 90 -14.89 10.73 25.04
C ASP A 90 -13.90 9.81 25.77
N SER A 91 -12.63 10.23 25.75
CA SER A 91 -11.52 9.53 26.37
C SER A 91 -11.01 10.26 27.61
N GLU A 92 -11.56 11.44 27.93
CA GLU A 92 -11.21 12.19 29.13
C GLU A 92 -11.59 11.40 30.38
N GLY A 93 -10.72 11.44 31.38
CA GLY A 93 -10.90 10.66 32.62
C GLY A 93 -10.55 9.17 32.53
N LEU A 94 -10.30 8.61 31.33
CA LEU A 94 -9.85 7.21 31.23
C LEU A 94 -8.49 7.03 31.91
N THR A 95 -8.44 6.05 32.81
CA THR A 95 -7.16 5.62 33.38
C THR A 95 -6.37 4.85 32.33
N ARG A 96 -5.07 4.72 32.59
CA ARG A 96 -4.16 3.91 31.74
C ARG A 96 -4.70 2.48 31.53
N MET A 97 -5.34 1.90 32.55
CA MET A 97 -5.87 0.55 32.49
C MET A 97 -7.15 0.47 31.69
N ASP A 98 -8.03 1.46 31.80
CA ASP A 98 -9.25 1.51 30.99
C ASP A 98 -8.90 1.55 29.51
N CYS A 99 -7.88 2.33 29.13
CA CYS A 99 -7.41 2.36 27.75
C CYS A 99 -6.86 1.01 27.27
N ILE A 100 -5.99 0.35 28.04
CA ILE A 100 -5.45 -0.97 27.69
C ILE A 100 -6.58 -2.00 27.58
N ASN A 101 -7.60 -1.92 28.43
CA ASN A 101 -8.75 -2.82 28.37
C ASN A 101 -9.57 -2.62 27.10
N LEU A 102 -9.85 -1.38 26.72
CA LEU A 102 -10.56 -1.08 25.48
C LEU A 102 -9.80 -1.64 24.27
N LEU A 103 -8.47 -1.44 24.22
CA LEU A 103 -7.62 -1.97 23.15
C LEU A 103 -7.58 -3.51 23.15
N LEU A 104 -7.52 -4.16 24.31
CA LEU A 104 -7.57 -5.62 24.40
C LEU A 104 -8.95 -6.19 24.05
N GLN A 105 -10.04 -5.51 24.43
CA GLN A 105 -11.40 -5.85 24.02
C GLN A 105 -11.55 -5.74 22.51
N ASP A 106 -10.94 -4.74 21.90
CA ASP A 106 -10.92 -4.58 20.46
C ASP A 106 -10.24 -5.74 19.74
N VAL A 107 -9.02 -6.10 20.17
CA VAL A 107 -8.33 -7.30 19.70
C VAL A 107 -9.19 -8.55 19.89
N THR A 108 -9.88 -8.66 21.03
CA THR A 108 -10.77 -9.80 21.31
C THR A 108 -11.96 -9.83 20.37
N TRP A 109 -12.58 -8.69 20.06
CA TRP A 109 -13.70 -8.58 19.12
C TRP A 109 -13.27 -8.96 17.69
N ILE A 110 -12.11 -8.44 17.25
CA ILE A 110 -11.52 -8.79 15.96
C ILE A 110 -11.26 -10.30 15.91
N TRP A 111 -10.93 -10.93 17.03
CA TRP A 111 -10.74 -12.36 17.11
C TRP A 111 -12.02 -13.19 17.25
N SER A 112 -13.05 -12.67 17.92
CA SER A 112 -14.27 -13.41 18.29
C SER A 112 -15.42 -13.18 17.31
N GLY A 113 -15.19 -13.34 16.00
CA GLY A 113 -16.28 -13.40 15.02
C GLY A 113 -17.40 -14.30 15.55
N LYS A 114 -18.64 -13.78 15.53
CA LYS A 114 -19.81 -14.34 16.21
C LYS A 114 -20.31 -15.66 15.61
N ASP A 115 -19.68 -16.16 14.56
CA ASP A 115 -20.10 -17.39 13.91
C ASP A 115 -19.47 -18.58 14.64
N GLU A 116 -20.35 -19.29 15.33
CA GLU A 116 -20.12 -20.48 16.12
C GLU A 116 -19.65 -21.66 15.25
N GLU A 117 -18.90 -22.56 15.91
CA GLU A 117 -18.72 -23.97 15.56
C GLU A 117 -18.16 -24.32 14.17
N ASN A 118 -16.82 -24.39 14.08
CA ASN A 118 -16.07 -25.62 13.76
C ASN A 118 -14.66 -25.31 13.24
N GLY A 119 -13.71 -26.20 13.57
CA GLY A 119 -12.42 -26.34 12.88
C GLY A 119 -11.22 -25.54 13.40
N SER A 120 -10.04 -26.18 13.44
CA SER A 120 -8.75 -25.54 13.72
C SER A 120 -8.34 -24.51 12.66
N ASP A 121 -8.90 -24.58 11.45
CA ASP A 121 -8.61 -23.64 10.34
C ASP A 121 -9.10 -22.21 10.63
N ASN A 122 -10.13 -22.08 11.46
CA ASN A 122 -10.75 -20.82 11.85
C ASN A 122 -9.79 -19.94 12.69
N LEU A 123 -8.86 -20.55 13.44
CA LEU A 123 -7.85 -19.85 14.25
C LEU A 123 -6.77 -19.17 13.39
N SER A 124 -6.36 -19.80 12.30
CA SER A 124 -5.38 -19.24 11.34
C SER A 124 -5.97 -18.02 10.63
N MET A 125 -7.23 -18.13 10.20
CA MET A 125 -7.94 -17.06 9.53
C MET A 125 -8.13 -15.83 10.44
N ARG A 126 -8.58 -16.04 11.69
CA ARG A 126 -8.75 -14.94 12.68
C ARG A 126 -7.44 -14.20 12.98
N ARG A 127 -6.32 -14.92 13.07
CA ARG A 127 -4.98 -14.30 13.22
C ARG A 127 -4.61 -13.48 11.99
N SER A 128 -4.92 -14.00 10.81
CA SER A 128 -4.67 -13.33 9.54
C SER A 128 -5.46 -12.02 9.45
N VAL A 129 -6.75 -12.01 9.80
CA VAL A 129 -7.59 -10.81 9.79
C VAL A 129 -6.97 -9.70 10.63
N LEU A 130 -6.62 -9.94 11.90
CA LEU A 130 -6.04 -8.89 12.76
C LEU A 130 -4.75 -8.30 12.18
N LYS A 131 -3.85 -9.17 11.71
CA LYS A 131 -2.57 -8.75 11.12
C LYS A 131 -2.77 -7.94 9.85
N ILE A 132 -3.63 -8.43 8.96
CA ILE A 132 -3.92 -7.80 7.68
C ILE A 132 -4.62 -6.47 7.92
N SER A 133 -5.64 -6.41 8.77
CA SER A 133 -6.33 -5.15 9.09
C SER A 133 -5.39 -4.09 9.67
N ALA A 134 -4.46 -4.47 10.54
CA ALA A 134 -3.46 -3.54 11.06
C ALA A 134 -2.47 -3.09 9.96
N ALA A 135 -2.03 -3.99 9.10
CA ALA A 135 -1.15 -3.66 7.97
C ALA A 135 -1.83 -2.74 6.94
N VAL A 136 -3.09 -3.04 6.62
CA VAL A 136 -3.96 -2.21 5.76
C VAL A 136 -4.16 -0.85 6.40
N LYS A 137 -4.42 -0.75 7.71
CA LYS A 137 -4.59 0.55 8.37
C LYS A 137 -3.35 1.43 8.26
N LEU A 138 -2.16 0.85 8.35
CA LEU A 138 -0.91 1.59 8.22
C LEU A 138 -0.65 2.08 6.79
N ASN A 139 -1.15 1.36 5.77
CA ASN A 139 -0.88 1.63 4.36
C ASN A 139 -2.16 1.66 3.52
N SER A 140 -3.24 2.26 4.04
CA SER A 140 -4.58 2.15 3.46
C SER A 140 -4.63 2.65 2.02
N GLN A 141 -4.00 3.80 1.75
CA GLN A 141 -3.93 4.38 0.40
C GLN A 141 -3.22 3.46 -0.62
N VAL A 142 -2.19 2.72 -0.19
CA VAL A 142 -1.45 1.80 -1.08
C VAL A 142 -2.31 0.58 -1.38
N ILE A 143 -2.95 0.00 -0.36
CA ILE A 143 -3.85 -1.14 -0.56
C ILE A 143 -5.04 -0.74 -1.41
N ASP A 144 -5.59 0.45 -1.19
CA ASP A 144 -6.71 0.98 -1.96
C ASP A 144 -6.34 1.16 -3.45
N LEU A 145 -5.13 1.68 -3.71
CA LEU A 145 -4.61 1.80 -5.07
C LEU A 145 -4.43 0.44 -5.75
N LEU A 146 -3.88 -0.54 -5.03
CA LEU A 146 -3.68 -1.90 -5.56
C LEU A 146 -5.01 -2.61 -5.85
N LEU A 147 -6.00 -2.47 -4.96
CA LEU A 147 -7.35 -2.98 -5.18
C LEU A 147 -8.04 -2.31 -6.39
N SER A 148 -7.88 -1.00 -6.51
CA SER A 148 -8.37 -0.26 -7.68
C SER A 148 -7.69 -0.72 -8.97
N SER A 149 -6.42 -1.14 -8.90
CA SER A 149 -5.67 -1.63 -10.06
C SER A 149 -6.13 -3.00 -10.54
N VAL A 150 -6.38 -3.95 -9.63
CA VAL A 150 -6.90 -5.27 -10.02
C VAL A 150 -8.35 -5.20 -10.50
N TYR A 151 -9.15 -4.28 -9.93
CA TYR A 151 -10.47 -3.96 -10.46
C TYR A 151 -10.39 -3.40 -11.88
N ALA A 152 -9.51 -2.41 -12.10
CA ALA A 152 -9.30 -1.80 -13.39
C ALA A 152 -8.87 -2.81 -14.46
N ASP A 153 -8.02 -3.79 -14.13
CA ASP A 153 -7.63 -4.85 -15.06
C ASP A 153 -8.81 -5.74 -15.47
N ALA A 154 -9.68 -6.13 -14.53
CA ALA A 154 -10.87 -6.91 -14.84
C ALA A 154 -11.85 -6.15 -15.74
N ILE A 155 -12.10 -4.86 -15.46
CA ILE A 155 -12.94 -4.01 -16.30
C ILE A 155 -12.34 -3.84 -17.70
N LEU A 156 -11.05 -3.55 -17.81
CA LEU A 156 -10.36 -3.36 -19.09
C LEU A 156 -10.44 -4.61 -19.98
N ARG A 157 -10.35 -5.80 -19.37
CA ARG A 157 -10.42 -7.08 -20.08
C ARG A 157 -11.85 -7.59 -20.28
N ASN A 158 -12.85 -6.90 -19.74
CA ASN A 158 -14.23 -7.34 -19.71
C ASN A 158 -14.38 -8.74 -19.08
N HIS A 159 -13.67 -8.97 -17.98
CA HIS A 159 -13.76 -10.19 -17.18
C HIS A 159 -14.85 -10.07 -16.12
N ASP A 160 -15.53 -11.18 -15.83
CA ASP A 160 -16.46 -11.36 -14.72
C ASP A 160 -15.78 -11.76 -13.40
N GLU A 161 -14.44 -11.83 -13.40
CA GLU A 161 -13.62 -12.20 -12.25
C GLU A 161 -12.41 -11.27 -12.06
N ILE A 162 -12.03 -11.02 -10.80
CA ILE A 162 -10.78 -10.39 -10.38
C ILE A 162 -9.71 -11.48 -10.20
N HIS A 163 -8.65 -11.42 -11.00
CA HIS A 163 -7.49 -12.31 -10.84
C HIS A 163 -6.48 -11.74 -9.84
N PHE A 164 -5.87 -12.64 -9.07
CA PHE A 164 -4.76 -12.30 -8.19
C PHE A 164 -3.50 -12.07 -9.03
N PRO A 165 -2.79 -10.94 -8.89
CA PRO A 165 -1.60 -10.66 -9.69
C PRO A 165 -0.52 -11.75 -9.58
N GLY A 166 -0.28 -12.47 -10.68
CA GLY A 166 0.73 -13.55 -10.75
C GLY A 166 0.28 -14.89 -10.13
N SER A 167 -1.02 -15.05 -9.85
CA SER A 167 -1.60 -16.26 -9.25
C SER A 167 -2.82 -16.74 -10.08
N PRO A 168 -3.09 -18.06 -10.15
CA PRO A 168 -4.27 -18.58 -10.82
C PRO A 168 -5.58 -18.36 -10.03
N GLN A 169 -5.51 -17.80 -8.82
CA GLN A 169 -6.69 -17.54 -7.99
C GLN A 169 -7.51 -16.36 -8.54
N SER A 170 -8.83 -16.44 -8.40
CA SER A 170 -9.75 -15.38 -8.79
C SER A 170 -10.93 -15.25 -7.82
N ILE A 171 -11.62 -14.11 -7.89
CA ILE A 171 -12.85 -13.79 -7.14
C ILE A 171 -13.88 -13.26 -8.14
N PRO A 172 -15.15 -13.69 -8.10
CA PRO A 172 -16.20 -13.07 -8.92
C PRO A 172 -16.25 -11.55 -8.72
N LEU A 173 -16.44 -10.80 -9.79
CA LEU A 173 -16.46 -9.33 -9.74
C LEU A 173 -17.53 -8.80 -8.77
N ASP A 174 -18.69 -9.43 -8.73
CA ASP A 174 -19.78 -9.07 -7.82
C ASP A 174 -19.36 -9.28 -6.35
N ASP A 175 -18.83 -10.45 -6.00
CA ASP A 175 -18.31 -10.75 -4.66
C ASP A 175 -17.20 -9.76 -4.24
N PHE A 176 -16.36 -9.34 -5.18
CA PHE A 176 -15.33 -8.33 -4.94
C PHE A 176 -15.94 -6.95 -4.63
N THR A 177 -16.87 -6.48 -5.44
CA THR A 177 -17.51 -5.17 -5.24
C THR A 177 -18.36 -5.13 -3.97
N GLU A 178 -19.09 -6.20 -3.65
CA GLU A 178 -19.83 -6.34 -2.39
C GLU A 178 -18.89 -6.43 -1.19
N GLY A 179 -17.72 -7.06 -1.35
CA GLY A 179 -16.71 -7.21 -0.31
C GLY A 179 -15.99 -5.92 0.06
N PHE A 180 -15.94 -4.94 -0.84
CA PHE A 180 -15.28 -3.65 -0.64
C PHE A 180 -16.24 -2.46 -0.88
N PRO A 181 -17.26 -2.27 -0.03
CA PRO A 181 -18.26 -1.23 -0.23
C PRO A 181 -17.72 0.21 -0.09
N GLN A 182 -16.54 0.38 0.53
CA GLN A 182 -15.89 1.67 0.73
C GLN A 182 -14.36 1.50 0.82
N SER A 183 -13.62 2.57 0.53
CA SER A 183 -12.15 2.63 0.63
C SER A 183 -11.65 2.44 2.07
N PHE A 184 -10.51 1.76 2.23
CA PHE A 184 -9.86 1.61 3.54
C PHE A 184 -9.27 2.92 4.08
N ALA A 185 -8.93 3.88 3.21
CA ALA A 185 -8.47 5.19 3.63
C ALA A 185 -9.55 5.98 4.39
N ILE A 186 -10.83 5.70 4.11
CA ILE A 186 -11.98 6.29 4.83
C ILE A 186 -12.24 5.55 6.15
N MET A 187 -11.91 4.25 6.21
CA MET A 187 -12.08 3.45 7.43
C MET A 187 -11.16 3.93 8.54
N ARG A 188 -11.75 4.34 9.66
CA ARG A 188 -11.02 5.07 10.70
C ARG A 188 -10.38 4.16 11.73
N SER A 189 -10.91 2.96 11.91
CA SER A 189 -10.40 2.00 12.90
C SER A 189 -9.97 0.67 12.29
N THR A 190 -9.04 -0.01 12.97
CA THR A 190 -8.66 -1.39 12.62
C THR A 190 -9.86 -2.34 12.72
N ARG A 191 -10.77 -2.08 13.67
CA ARG A 191 -12.02 -2.83 13.85
C ARG A 191 -12.91 -2.80 12.61
N GLU A 192 -13.08 -1.62 12.02
CA GLU A 192 -13.93 -1.42 10.85
C GLU A 192 -13.38 -2.22 9.65
N ILE A 193 -12.07 -2.09 9.39
CA ILE A 193 -11.37 -2.86 8.35
C ILE A 193 -11.53 -4.36 8.59
N ALA A 194 -11.33 -4.82 9.82
CA ALA A 194 -11.50 -6.23 10.18
C ALA A 194 -12.95 -6.72 9.99
N GLY A 195 -13.93 -5.86 10.29
CA GLY A 195 -15.34 -6.14 10.08
C GLY A 195 -15.67 -6.37 8.60
N THR A 196 -15.14 -5.52 7.72
CA THR A 196 -15.28 -5.66 6.26
C THR A 196 -14.64 -6.95 5.77
N LEU A 197 -13.37 -7.20 6.11
CA LEU A 197 -12.64 -8.38 5.66
C LEU A 197 -13.20 -9.70 6.18
N LYS A 198 -13.85 -9.72 7.35
CA LYS A 198 -14.53 -10.92 7.86
C LYS A 198 -15.75 -11.30 7.05
N LYS A 199 -16.49 -10.31 6.53
CA LYS A 199 -17.70 -10.55 5.74
C LYS A 199 -17.36 -11.07 4.33
N ALA A 200 -16.15 -10.81 3.85
CA ALA A 200 -15.67 -11.26 2.54
C ALA A 200 -14.35 -12.04 2.66
N PRO A 201 -14.39 -13.34 3.02
CA PRO A 201 -13.20 -14.21 3.18
C PRO A 201 -12.28 -14.29 1.97
N GLU A 202 -12.82 -14.29 0.76
CA GLU A 202 -12.01 -14.36 -0.46
C GLU A 202 -11.30 -13.02 -0.72
N CYS A 203 -11.99 -11.90 -0.49
CA CYS A 203 -11.40 -10.57 -0.48
C CYS A 203 -10.26 -10.43 0.54
N LEU A 204 -10.38 -11.05 1.72
CA LEU A 204 -9.29 -11.12 2.70
C LEU A 204 -8.05 -11.82 2.14
N LYS A 205 -8.22 -12.90 1.35
CA LYS A 205 -7.07 -13.57 0.71
C LYS A 205 -6.39 -12.66 -0.30
N LEU A 206 -7.17 -11.92 -1.09
CA LEU A 206 -6.62 -10.95 -2.05
C LEU A 206 -5.87 -9.82 -1.34
N VAL A 207 -6.45 -9.21 -0.30
CA VAL A 207 -5.78 -8.16 0.46
C VAL A 207 -4.50 -8.67 1.12
N LYS A 208 -4.51 -9.92 1.61
CA LYS A 208 -3.30 -10.57 2.12
C LYS A 208 -2.23 -10.65 1.04
N ASP A 209 -2.58 -11.19 -0.13
CA ASP A 209 -1.66 -11.38 -1.24
C ASP A 209 -1.06 -10.04 -1.72
N LEU A 210 -1.91 -9.02 -1.88
CA LEU A 210 -1.49 -7.67 -2.23
C LEU A 210 -0.56 -7.06 -1.17
N SER A 211 -0.90 -7.22 0.11
CA SER A 211 -0.09 -6.69 1.22
C SER A 211 1.28 -7.36 1.30
N GLU A 212 1.35 -8.68 1.12
CA GLU A 212 2.58 -9.47 1.24
C GLU A 212 3.50 -9.29 0.04
N ASN A 213 2.95 -9.20 -1.18
CA ASN A 213 3.73 -9.15 -2.42
C ASN A 213 4.01 -7.73 -2.92
N TYR A 214 3.12 -6.76 -2.66
CA TYR A 214 3.17 -5.43 -3.28
C TYR A 214 3.18 -4.28 -2.27
N GLY A 215 2.68 -4.48 -1.05
CA GLY A 215 2.54 -3.43 -0.04
C GLY A 215 3.86 -2.74 0.36
N GLY A 216 5.01 -3.36 0.09
CA GLY A 216 6.32 -2.78 0.33
C GLY A 216 6.90 -1.96 -0.85
N TYR A 217 6.29 -2.00 -2.04
CA TYR A 217 6.82 -1.32 -3.23
C TYR A 217 6.51 0.17 -3.26
N LEU A 218 5.40 0.58 -2.64
CA LEU A 218 4.90 1.94 -2.69
C LEU A 218 4.81 2.55 -1.30
N ILE A 219 5.09 3.85 -1.24
CA ILE A 219 4.71 4.69 -0.10
C ILE A 219 3.98 5.94 -0.60
N PRO A 220 2.95 6.43 0.11
CA PRO A 220 2.35 7.72 -0.22
C PRO A 220 3.38 8.85 -0.11
N ALA A 221 3.47 9.68 -1.14
CA ALA A 221 4.40 10.79 -1.22
C ALA A 221 3.86 12.02 -0.46
N ASN A 222 4.03 12.00 0.86
CA ASN A 222 3.63 13.09 1.75
C ASN A 222 4.78 14.04 2.10
N GLY A 223 4.46 15.30 2.43
CA GLY A 223 5.42 16.29 2.90
C GLY A 223 6.58 16.51 1.93
N LYS A 224 7.81 16.19 2.34
CA LYS A 224 9.04 16.39 1.53
C LYS A 224 9.16 15.43 0.35
N LEU A 225 8.41 14.33 0.34
CA LEU A 225 8.42 13.36 -0.76
C LEU A 225 7.51 13.81 -1.91
N ARG A 226 6.56 14.72 -1.64
CA ARG A 226 5.61 15.21 -2.61
C ARG A 226 6.31 16.11 -3.62
N ILE A 227 6.06 15.85 -4.91
CA ILE A 227 6.53 16.70 -6.00
C ILE A 227 5.51 17.83 -6.17
N SER A 228 5.97 19.06 -6.00
CA SER A 228 5.15 20.26 -6.21
C SER A 228 4.87 20.49 -7.69
N GLY A 229 3.74 21.14 -8.01
CA GLY A 229 3.31 21.46 -9.37
C GLY A 229 2.01 20.76 -9.77
N PHE A 230 1.73 19.60 -9.18
CA PHE A 230 0.45 18.91 -9.36
C PHE A 230 -0.66 19.48 -8.46
N PRO A 231 -1.93 19.48 -8.91
CA PRO A 231 -3.08 19.78 -8.08
C PRO A 231 -3.16 18.94 -6.80
N ASP A 232 -3.89 19.43 -5.79
CA ASP A 232 -4.11 18.70 -4.54
C ASP A 232 -4.93 17.41 -4.70
N SER A 233 -5.68 17.29 -5.79
CA SER A 233 -6.40 16.06 -6.16
C SER A 233 -5.48 14.93 -6.63
N VAL A 234 -4.26 15.23 -7.09
CA VAL A 234 -3.33 14.23 -7.62
C VAL A 234 -2.65 13.50 -6.47
N CYS A 235 -3.04 12.25 -6.27
CA CYS A 235 -2.36 11.35 -5.34
C CYS A 235 -1.00 10.95 -5.91
N GLN A 236 0.02 10.97 -5.06
CA GLN A 236 1.41 10.70 -5.45
C GLN A 236 1.97 9.56 -4.60
N PHE A 237 2.67 8.64 -5.23
CA PHE A 237 3.33 7.52 -4.57
C PHE A 237 4.79 7.42 -5.01
N VAL A 238 5.67 7.09 -4.07
CA VAL A 238 7.07 6.81 -4.33
C VAL A 238 7.24 5.30 -4.48
N VAL A 239 7.96 4.87 -5.52
CA VAL A 239 8.36 3.47 -5.72
C VAL A 239 9.68 3.24 -5.00
N VAL A 240 9.64 2.43 -3.93
CA VAL A 240 10.76 2.23 -3.00
C VAL A 240 11.42 0.85 -3.08
N GLN A 241 10.98 0.00 -4.00
CA GLN A 241 11.62 -1.28 -4.29
C GLN A 241 11.84 -1.42 -5.80
N ALA A 242 12.94 -2.05 -6.18
CA ALA A 242 13.21 -2.38 -7.57
C ALA A 242 12.34 -3.59 -7.98
N PRO A 243 11.94 -3.68 -9.26
CA PRO A 243 11.30 -4.89 -9.79
C PRO A 243 12.18 -6.12 -9.58
N LYS A 244 11.57 -7.29 -9.41
CA LYS A 244 12.28 -8.56 -9.14
C LYS A 244 13.28 -8.93 -10.24
N GLN A 245 13.03 -8.49 -11.47
CA GLN A 245 13.87 -8.78 -12.65
C GLN A 245 14.86 -7.67 -12.98
N SER A 246 14.92 -6.60 -12.18
CA SER A 246 15.91 -5.55 -12.41
C SER A 246 17.32 -6.08 -12.15
N SER A 247 18.21 -5.93 -13.14
CA SER A 247 19.62 -6.27 -12.94
C SER A 247 20.27 -5.18 -12.09
N ASP A 248 20.98 -5.59 -11.04
CA ASP A 248 21.91 -4.75 -10.23
C ASP A 248 23.14 -4.29 -11.05
N ALA A 249 22.94 -3.87 -12.30
CA ALA A 249 23.96 -3.19 -13.05
C ALA A 249 24.21 -1.83 -12.39
N SER A 250 25.08 -1.86 -11.38
CA SER A 250 25.71 -0.71 -10.74
C SER A 250 26.38 0.13 -11.83
N GLN A 251 25.64 1.04 -12.45
CA GLN A 251 26.24 2.10 -13.23
C GLN A 251 26.70 3.20 -12.28
N ASN A 252 27.96 3.63 -12.47
CA ASN A 252 28.56 4.68 -11.68
C ASN A 252 27.74 5.98 -11.85
N PRO A 253 27.09 6.49 -10.79
CA PRO A 253 26.26 7.71 -10.87
C PRO A 253 27.07 9.00 -11.08
N ASN A 254 28.38 8.88 -11.30
CA ASN A 254 29.36 9.98 -11.37
C ASN A 254 29.89 10.24 -12.79
N ASP A 255 29.29 9.68 -13.85
CA ASP A 255 29.63 10.11 -15.21
C ASP A 255 28.97 11.47 -15.50
N GLU A 256 29.64 12.54 -15.05
CA GLU A 256 29.15 13.93 -15.06
C GLU A 256 28.79 14.48 -16.45
N LYS A 257 29.10 13.75 -17.54
CA LYS A 257 28.84 14.18 -18.92
C LYS A 257 27.42 13.86 -19.43
N THR A 258 26.70 12.93 -18.80
CA THR A 258 25.32 12.56 -19.16
C THR A 258 24.55 12.22 -17.89
N GLY A 259 24.06 13.24 -17.19
CA GLY A 259 23.27 13.04 -15.97
C GLY A 259 21.98 12.24 -16.21
N PRO A 260 21.36 11.72 -15.15
CA PRO A 260 20.10 10.98 -15.26
C PRO A 260 19.02 11.87 -15.87
N MET A 261 18.22 11.27 -16.74
CA MET A 261 17.09 11.90 -17.41
C MET A 261 15.79 11.48 -16.73
N VAL A 262 14.85 12.42 -16.61
CA VAL A 262 13.49 12.15 -16.13
C VAL A 262 12.59 11.99 -17.35
N LEU A 263 11.91 10.86 -17.42
CA LEU A 263 10.98 10.54 -18.49
C LEU A 263 9.62 10.16 -17.91
N PHE A 264 8.57 10.49 -18.63
CA PHE A 264 7.19 10.24 -18.24
C PHE A 264 6.55 9.19 -19.14
N HIS A 265 5.70 8.35 -18.55
CA HIS A 265 4.90 7.36 -19.26
C HIS A 265 3.48 7.36 -18.73
N GLY A 266 2.50 7.58 -19.61
CA GLY A 266 1.08 7.52 -19.29
C GLY A 266 0.50 6.14 -19.57
N THR A 267 -0.22 5.56 -18.62
CA THR A 267 -0.84 4.25 -18.81
C THR A 267 -2.10 4.05 -17.95
N SER A 268 -2.77 2.91 -18.13
CA SER A 268 -3.92 2.52 -17.31
C SER A 268 -3.48 2.07 -15.93
N LEU A 269 -4.33 2.33 -14.93
CA LEU A 269 -4.17 1.81 -13.58
C LEU A 269 -4.08 0.26 -13.56
N ALA A 270 -4.75 -0.42 -14.49
CA ALA A 270 -4.73 -1.88 -14.65
C ALA A 270 -3.32 -2.49 -14.68
N TYR A 271 -2.34 -1.76 -15.25
CA TYR A 271 -0.99 -2.29 -15.45
C TYR A 271 -0.07 -2.11 -14.24
N LEU A 272 -0.49 -1.35 -13.22
CA LEU A 272 0.36 -1.00 -12.08
C LEU A 272 0.96 -2.23 -11.36
N PRO A 273 0.20 -3.29 -11.00
CA PRO A 273 0.77 -4.44 -10.31
C PRO A 273 1.87 -5.13 -11.12
N SER A 274 1.68 -5.29 -12.43
CA SER A 274 2.67 -5.87 -13.34
C SER A 274 3.93 -5.00 -13.41
N ILE A 275 3.76 -3.68 -13.52
CA ILE A 275 4.88 -2.72 -13.60
C ILE A 275 5.70 -2.72 -12.31
N LEU A 276 5.06 -2.80 -11.14
CA LEU A 276 5.78 -2.86 -9.87
C LEU A 276 6.60 -4.16 -9.76
N LEU A 277 6.06 -5.29 -10.22
CA LEU A 277 6.70 -6.59 -10.09
C LEU A 277 7.82 -6.81 -11.11
N ASN A 278 7.54 -6.52 -12.39
CA ASN A 278 8.37 -6.87 -13.53
C ASN A 278 9.14 -5.67 -14.10
N GLY A 279 8.72 -4.44 -13.78
CA GLY A 279 9.21 -3.23 -14.41
C GLY A 279 8.39 -2.87 -15.65
N LEU A 280 8.86 -1.88 -16.39
CA LEU A 280 8.27 -1.53 -17.68
C LEU A 280 8.68 -2.58 -18.72
N GLU A 281 7.72 -3.03 -19.51
CA GLU A 281 7.94 -4.00 -20.59
C GLU A 281 7.70 -3.30 -21.93
N ALA A 282 8.65 -3.43 -22.86
CA ALA A 282 8.47 -3.05 -24.24
C ALA A 282 8.00 -4.27 -25.03
N LYS A 283 6.99 -4.11 -25.88
CA LYS A 283 6.62 -5.15 -26.84
C LYS A 283 7.45 -5.00 -28.10
N SER A 284 7.91 -6.14 -28.63
CA SER A 284 8.53 -6.22 -29.95
C SER A 284 7.46 -6.21 -31.04
N GLU A 285 6.79 -5.06 -31.18
CA GLU A 285 5.85 -4.81 -32.26
C GLU A 285 6.45 -3.75 -33.19
N GLU A 286 6.22 -3.90 -34.50
CA GLU A 286 6.60 -2.88 -35.47
C GLU A 286 5.49 -1.84 -35.57
N LEU A 287 5.71 -0.65 -35.01
CA LEU A 287 4.83 0.50 -35.13
C LEU A 287 5.56 1.60 -35.89
N TYR A 288 4.99 2.08 -36.99
CA TYR A 288 5.55 3.15 -37.81
C TYR A 288 7.01 2.90 -38.24
N GLY A 289 7.36 1.65 -38.57
CA GLY A 289 8.73 1.26 -38.97
C GLY A 289 9.73 1.14 -37.82
N LYS A 290 9.26 1.15 -36.57
CA LYS A 290 10.08 0.97 -35.36
C LYS A 290 9.71 -0.34 -34.68
N VAL A 291 10.69 -1.23 -34.56
CA VAL A 291 10.57 -2.51 -33.84
C VAL A 291 10.91 -2.24 -32.38
N SER A 292 9.91 -1.89 -31.57
CA SER A 292 9.91 -1.70 -30.09
C SER A 292 8.98 -0.56 -29.68
N THR A 293 8.14 -0.74 -28.67
CA THR A 293 6.97 0.16 -28.46
C THR A 293 6.82 0.80 -27.08
N LEU A 294 7.84 0.80 -26.22
CA LEU A 294 7.73 1.60 -24.98
C LEU A 294 8.01 3.07 -25.28
N PHE A 295 6.93 3.86 -25.33
CA PHE A 295 6.99 5.31 -25.54
C PHE A 295 7.07 6.05 -24.21
N MET A 296 8.01 6.99 -24.11
CA MET A 296 8.14 7.88 -22.97
C MET A 296 8.48 9.29 -23.44
N ALA A 297 8.01 10.30 -22.72
CA ALA A 297 8.21 11.69 -23.09
C ALA A 297 9.01 12.45 -22.03
N GLU A 298 9.74 13.47 -22.44
CA GLU A 298 10.36 14.38 -21.48
C GLU A 298 9.31 15.29 -20.82
N GLU A 299 8.33 15.77 -21.58
CA GLU A 299 7.23 16.58 -21.03
C GLU A 299 6.12 15.70 -20.45
N PRO A 300 5.68 15.91 -19.19
CA PRO A 300 4.57 15.16 -18.60
C PRO A 300 3.28 15.27 -19.42
N ALA A 301 3.02 16.45 -20.00
CA ALA A 301 1.83 16.74 -20.78
C ALA A 301 1.65 15.78 -21.98
N SER A 302 2.75 15.41 -22.65
CA SER A 302 2.76 14.39 -23.70
C SER A 302 2.13 13.08 -23.22
N SER A 303 2.47 12.68 -21.99
CA SER A 303 2.02 11.42 -21.41
C SER A 303 0.58 11.47 -20.89
N TYR A 304 0.04 12.66 -20.56
CA TYR A 304 -1.32 12.80 -20.03
C TYR A 304 -2.38 12.32 -21.02
N TYR A 305 -2.16 12.53 -22.31
CA TYR A 305 -3.06 12.04 -23.36
C TYR A 305 -3.31 10.52 -23.23
N TYR A 306 -2.24 9.76 -22.99
CA TYR A 306 -2.33 8.31 -22.81
C TYR A 306 -2.91 7.89 -21.46
N VAL A 307 -2.90 8.78 -20.47
CA VAL A 307 -3.58 8.58 -19.18
C VAL A 307 -5.09 8.70 -19.36
N GLY A 308 -5.57 9.81 -19.94
CA GLY A 308 -7.01 10.06 -20.11
C GLY A 308 -7.70 8.98 -20.93
N HIS A 309 -7.11 8.57 -22.06
CA HIS A 309 -7.65 7.50 -22.91
C HIS A 309 -7.67 6.10 -22.28
N ARG A 310 -6.98 5.93 -21.15
CA ARG A 310 -6.85 4.65 -20.46
C ARG A 310 -7.41 4.69 -19.05
N ALA A 311 -8.12 5.77 -18.72
CA ALA A 311 -8.78 5.92 -17.45
C ALA A 311 -9.98 4.96 -17.36
N ILE A 312 -10.16 4.39 -16.17
CA ILE A 312 -11.18 3.38 -15.90
C ILE A 312 -12.00 3.82 -14.71
N ASP A 313 -13.28 3.45 -14.72
CA ASP A 313 -14.18 3.69 -13.60
C ASP A 313 -13.60 3.17 -12.28
N SER A 314 -13.79 3.97 -11.23
CA SER A 314 -13.32 3.61 -9.89
C SER A 314 -14.16 2.50 -9.29
N LEU A 315 -13.51 1.65 -8.50
CA LEU A 315 -14.15 0.68 -7.61
C LEU A 315 -15.11 1.36 -6.62
N TRP A 316 -14.73 2.52 -6.07
CA TRP A 316 -15.50 3.25 -5.07
C TRP A 316 -16.11 4.53 -5.62
N LYS A 317 -17.40 4.76 -5.35
CA LYS A 317 -18.12 6.01 -5.65
C LYS A 317 -18.57 6.68 -4.34
N PRO A 318 -18.41 8.01 -4.18
CA PRO A 318 -17.78 8.99 -5.07
C PRO A 318 -16.34 9.30 -4.59
N ASP A 319 -15.40 8.36 -4.68
CA ASP A 319 -14.10 8.50 -4.02
C ASP A 319 -12.89 8.64 -4.97
N LEU A 320 -11.83 9.24 -4.41
CA LEU A 320 -10.44 9.59 -4.81
C LEU A 320 -9.87 9.25 -6.20
N TYR A 321 -10.38 8.24 -6.90
CA TYR A 321 -9.82 7.68 -8.12
C TYR A 321 -10.86 7.53 -9.24
N SER A 322 -11.99 8.25 -9.16
CA SER A 322 -13.04 8.17 -10.18
C SER A 322 -12.49 8.56 -11.55
N TYR A 323 -12.54 7.61 -12.48
CA TYR A 323 -12.02 7.75 -13.85
C TYR A 323 -10.58 8.27 -13.85
N CYS A 324 -9.64 7.42 -13.44
CA CYS A 324 -8.23 7.80 -13.36
C CYS A 324 -7.32 6.89 -14.19
N GLY A 325 -6.25 7.49 -14.69
CA GLY A 325 -5.09 6.78 -15.22
C GLY A 325 -3.87 7.04 -14.35
N ILE A 326 -2.73 6.45 -14.72
CA ILE A 326 -1.46 6.64 -14.01
C ILE A 326 -0.42 7.29 -14.92
N LEU A 327 0.22 8.31 -14.38
CA LEU A 327 1.45 8.86 -14.94
C LEU A 327 2.63 8.33 -14.12
N LEU A 328 3.58 7.72 -14.80
CA LEU A 328 4.82 7.22 -14.20
C LEU A 328 5.92 8.22 -14.47
N ALA A 329 6.68 8.61 -13.44
CA ALA A 329 7.95 9.29 -13.65
C ALA A 329 9.09 8.31 -13.42
N CYS A 330 9.95 8.23 -14.43
CA CYS A 330 11.00 7.24 -14.54
C CYS A 330 12.36 7.91 -14.64
N GLU A 331 13.33 7.28 -14.03
CA GLU A 331 14.74 7.62 -14.13
C GLU A 331 15.37 6.77 -15.22
N LEU A 332 15.98 7.44 -16.19
CA LEU A 332 16.91 6.83 -17.14
C LEU A 332 18.33 7.28 -16.77
N PRO A 333 19.27 6.36 -16.45
CA PRO A 333 20.62 6.72 -15.99
C PRO A 333 21.44 7.56 -16.97
N GLN A 334 21.12 7.47 -18.26
CA GLN A 334 21.84 8.13 -19.35
C GLN A 334 20.91 9.00 -20.19
N THR A 335 21.44 10.10 -20.72
CA THR A 335 20.74 10.91 -21.71
C THR A 335 20.67 10.15 -23.03
N ARG A 336 19.49 10.13 -23.68
CA ARG A 336 19.30 9.60 -25.03
C ARG A 336 18.86 10.74 -25.96
N ASN A 337 19.12 10.63 -27.26
CA ASN A 337 18.50 11.51 -28.24
C ASN A 337 17.06 11.03 -28.51
N PRO A 338 16.06 11.93 -28.54
CA PRO A 338 14.70 11.54 -28.85
C PRO A 338 14.62 10.94 -30.26
N GLU A 339 13.73 9.97 -30.43
CA GLU A 339 13.51 9.35 -31.73
C GLU A 339 12.47 10.10 -32.55
N TRP A 340 11.50 10.75 -31.88
CA TRP A 340 10.43 11.55 -32.47
C TRP A 340 10.16 12.83 -31.67
N ASP A 341 9.39 13.72 -32.27
CA ASP A 341 8.66 14.78 -31.56
C ASP A 341 7.19 14.80 -31.99
N TYR A 342 6.32 15.42 -31.18
CA TYR A 342 4.89 15.53 -31.51
C TYR A 342 4.60 16.34 -32.78
N GLU A 343 5.49 17.25 -33.21
CA GLU A 343 5.29 17.97 -34.48
C GLU A 343 5.40 17.02 -35.69
N THR A 344 6.16 15.94 -35.55
CA THR A 344 6.37 14.90 -36.58
C THR A 344 5.53 13.64 -36.36
N HIS A 345 4.89 13.47 -35.20
CA HIS A 345 4.00 12.34 -34.93
C HIS A 345 2.61 12.56 -35.59
N PRO A 346 2.08 11.58 -36.33
CA PRO A 346 0.84 11.75 -37.12
C PRO A 346 -0.46 11.81 -36.29
N ASP A 347 -0.41 11.52 -34.99
CA ASP A 347 -1.56 11.67 -34.09
C ASP A 347 -1.80 13.16 -33.77
N GLY A 348 -2.37 13.87 -34.75
CA GLY A 348 -2.56 15.33 -34.79
C GLY A 348 -3.59 15.92 -33.81
N ASP A 349 -3.87 15.25 -32.70
CA ASP A 349 -4.89 15.69 -31.73
C ASP A 349 -4.34 16.65 -30.67
N VAL A 350 -3.02 16.81 -30.56
CA VAL A 350 -2.41 17.76 -29.62
C VAL A 350 -1.69 18.89 -30.37
N LYS A 351 -2.37 20.03 -30.53
CA LYS A 351 -1.76 21.27 -31.06
C LYS A 351 -0.89 21.94 -30.00
N ILE A 352 0.25 21.32 -29.70
CA ILE A 352 1.28 21.95 -28.88
C ILE A 352 2.12 22.81 -29.81
N GLY A 353 2.20 24.11 -29.57
CA GLY A 353 2.97 25.02 -30.42
C GLY A 353 4.49 24.86 -30.33
N ARG A 354 4.99 23.69 -29.89
CA ARG A 354 6.41 23.36 -29.70
C ARG A 354 6.63 21.84 -29.84
N PRO A 355 7.78 21.38 -30.37
CA PRO A 355 8.15 19.97 -30.37
C PRO A 355 8.26 19.45 -28.94
N GLN A 356 7.60 18.34 -28.64
CA GLN A 356 7.77 17.61 -27.37
C GLN A 356 8.53 16.30 -27.64
N PRO A 357 9.75 16.13 -27.09
CA PRO A 357 10.59 14.97 -27.37
C PRO A 357 9.99 13.65 -26.86
N ILE A 358 9.92 12.65 -27.75
CA ILE A 358 9.48 11.28 -27.44
C ILE A 358 10.64 10.31 -27.66
N HIS A 359 10.86 9.46 -26.66
CA HIS A 359 11.84 8.38 -26.65
C HIS A 359 11.13 7.03 -26.81
N ILE A 360 11.69 6.18 -27.66
CA ILE A 360 11.19 4.83 -27.91
C ILE A 360 12.22 3.83 -27.38
N PHE A 361 11.76 2.89 -26.56
CA PHE A 361 12.61 1.91 -25.91
C PHE A 361 12.24 0.49 -26.32
N GLY A 362 13.26 -0.33 -26.55
CA GLY A 362 13.13 -1.76 -26.78
C GLY A 362 13.27 -2.62 -25.54
N PRO A 363 13.01 -3.94 -25.65
CA PRO A 363 13.08 -4.85 -24.51
C PRO A 363 14.42 -4.81 -23.77
N GLU A 364 15.53 -4.62 -24.49
CA GLU A 364 16.86 -4.51 -23.89
C GLU A 364 17.09 -3.19 -23.15
N ASP A 365 16.35 -2.14 -23.49
CA ASP A 365 16.50 -0.83 -22.86
C ASP A 365 15.71 -0.75 -21.54
N THR A 366 14.60 -1.47 -21.42
CA THR A 366 13.68 -1.30 -20.28
C THR A 366 14.30 -1.70 -18.94
N LYS A 367 15.30 -2.58 -18.95
CA LYS A 367 16.08 -2.96 -17.75
C LYS A 367 16.85 -1.78 -17.12
N PHE A 368 17.08 -0.71 -17.87
CA PHE A 368 17.75 0.50 -17.37
C PHE A 368 16.78 1.55 -16.85
N ILE A 369 15.47 1.39 -17.09
CA ILE A 369 14.45 2.38 -16.74
C ILE A 369 13.90 2.06 -15.36
N LYS A 370 14.07 2.98 -14.41
CA LYS A 370 13.56 2.82 -13.05
C LYS A 370 12.33 3.68 -12.83
N VAL A 371 11.18 3.07 -12.56
CA VAL A 371 9.99 3.82 -12.10
C VAL A 371 10.28 4.33 -10.68
N ARG A 372 10.15 5.64 -10.46
CA ARG A 372 10.44 6.28 -9.16
C ARG A 372 9.20 6.86 -8.51
N TYR A 373 8.26 7.35 -9.31
CA TYR A 373 7.00 7.91 -8.85
C TYR A 373 5.81 7.42 -9.68
N VAL A 374 4.68 7.27 -9.00
CA VAL A 374 3.36 7.01 -9.60
C VAL A 374 2.45 8.18 -9.21
N PHE A 375 1.87 8.84 -10.21
CA PHE A 375 0.89 9.91 -10.05
C PHE A 375 -0.47 9.40 -10.52
N ILE A 376 -1.49 9.52 -9.68
CA ILE A 376 -2.86 9.16 -10.04
C ILE A 376 -3.54 10.42 -10.55
N LEU A 377 -3.88 10.41 -11.84
CA LEU A 377 -4.47 11.54 -12.53
C LEU A 377 -5.96 11.26 -12.77
N PRO A 378 -6.86 12.00 -12.12
CA PRO A 378 -8.29 11.93 -12.43
C PRO A 378 -8.60 12.59 -13.79
N ASP A 379 -9.73 12.23 -14.38
CA ASP A 379 -10.15 12.65 -15.74
C ASP A 379 -10.14 14.16 -15.96
N ASP A 380 -10.62 14.88 -14.95
CA ASP A 380 -10.73 16.34 -14.94
C ASP A 380 -9.36 17.02 -15.02
N VAL A 381 -8.34 16.41 -14.42
CA VAL A 381 -6.94 16.86 -14.53
C VAL A 381 -6.32 16.46 -15.86
N SER A 382 -6.79 15.37 -16.48
CA SER A 382 -6.26 14.86 -17.76
C SER A 382 -6.73 15.68 -18.97
N SER A 383 -7.92 16.27 -18.89
CA SER A 383 -8.53 17.13 -19.92
C SER A 383 -8.03 18.58 -19.87
N ASP A 384 -7.53 19.05 -18.73
CA ASP A 384 -6.92 20.37 -18.55
C ASP A 384 -5.40 20.39 -18.85
N TYR A 385 -5.06 20.08 -20.11
CA TYR A 385 -3.72 20.24 -20.70
C TYR A 385 -2.98 21.56 -20.30
N PRO A 386 -3.64 22.73 -20.13
CA PRO A 386 -2.98 23.98 -19.74
C PRO A 386 -2.43 24.04 -18.31
N LEU A 387 -2.81 23.10 -17.43
CA LEU A 387 -2.38 23.04 -16.02
C LEU A 387 -1.24 22.04 -15.77
N ALA A 388 -0.79 21.30 -16.79
CA ALA A 388 0.31 20.36 -16.66
C ALA A 388 1.60 21.08 -16.25
N THR A 389 2.29 20.56 -15.23
CA THR A 389 3.56 21.14 -14.80
C THR A 389 4.60 20.96 -15.89
N THR A 390 5.24 22.05 -16.32
CA THR A 390 6.27 21.97 -17.38
C THR A 390 7.51 21.19 -16.92
N LEU A 391 8.22 20.57 -17.86
CA LEU A 391 9.52 19.93 -17.61
C LEU A 391 10.50 20.87 -16.92
N SER A 392 10.52 22.16 -17.30
CA SER A 392 11.43 23.15 -16.68
C SER A 392 11.24 23.28 -15.16
N THR A 393 10.01 23.07 -14.68
CA THR A 393 9.68 23.06 -13.25
C THR A 393 9.85 21.67 -12.64
N MET A 394 9.42 20.61 -13.32
CA MET A 394 9.44 19.25 -12.79
C MET A 394 10.84 18.63 -12.75
N ASN A 395 11.65 18.82 -13.79
CA ASN A 395 12.92 18.14 -13.95
C ASN A 395 13.87 18.41 -12.75
N PRO A 396 14.10 19.67 -12.32
CA PRO A 396 14.96 19.92 -11.18
C PRO A 396 14.43 19.33 -9.87
N LEU A 397 13.10 19.30 -9.69
CA LEU A 397 12.46 18.73 -8.50
C LEU A 397 12.61 17.21 -8.47
N MET A 398 12.37 16.55 -9.60
CA MET A 398 12.48 15.11 -9.76
C MET A 398 13.93 14.63 -9.63
N LEU A 399 14.88 15.28 -10.30
CA LEU A 399 16.30 14.97 -10.16
C LEU A 399 16.79 15.15 -8.72
N LYS A 400 16.29 16.18 -8.02
CA LYS A 400 16.55 16.36 -6.58
C LYS A 400 15.93 15.23 -5.75
N ALA A 401 14.72 14.80 -6.07
CA ALA A 401 14.04 13.70 -5.39
C ALA A 401 14.77 12.37 -5.60
N PHE A 402 15.23 12.08 -6.82
CA PHE A 402 15.96 10.84 -7.17
C PHE A 402 17.28 10.72 -6.42
N LYS A 403 17.93 11.85 -6.10
CA LYS A 403 19.14 11.89 -5.25
C LYS A 403 18.86 11.61 -3.76
N SER A 404 17.61 11.50 -3.34
CA SER A 404 17.28 11.27 -1.93
C SER A 404 17.69 9.86 -1.47
N LYS A 405 17.99 9.73 -0.17
CA LYS A 405 18.44 8.46 0.44
C LYS A 405 17.47 7.30 0.26
N ILE A 406 16.20 7.58 -0.06
CA ILE A 406 15.19 6.55 -0.26
C ILE A 406 15.46 5.72 -1.52
N PHE A 407 16.03 6.34 -2.55
CA PHE A 407 16.36 5.69 -3.81
C PHE A 407 17.80 5.17 -3.88
N GLN A 408 18.66 5.59 -2.95
CA GLN A 408 20.06 5.12 -2.87
C GLN A 408 20.21 3.68 -2.37
N LYS A 409 19.12 3.07 -1.89
CA LYS A 409 19.06 1.67 -1.42
C LYS A 409 18.39 0.73 -2.43
N ILE A 410 18.06 1.23 -3.63
CA ILE A 410 17.34 0.57 -4.72
C ILE A 410 18.17 0.68 -6.00
#